data_AF-A0AAQ1PG93-F1
#
_entry.id   AF-A0AAQ1PG93-F1
#
_cell.length_a   1.000
_cell.length_b   1.000
_cell.length_c   1.000
_cell.angle_alpha   90.00
_cell.angle_beta   90.00
_cell.angle_gamma   90.00
#
_symmetry.space_group_name_H-M   'P 1'
#
loop_
_entity.id
_entity.type
_entity.pdbx_description
1 polymer ?
#
loop_
_entity_poly.entity_id
_entity_poly.type
_entity_poly.pdbx_seq_one_letter_code
_entity_poly.pdbx_strand_id
1 'polypeptide(L)'
;MFASAADALKSQEPPKEAKVFIVSPADGATVDRTFTVKFGIEGMALKPAGDSTPHTGHHHLLVDVDKEPVADMALPTSLMPQAGTALPDGPQVLHFGKAQTETSITLTPGKHTLQLVLGDQYHVPFKPSVVSQKITVDVK
;
A
#
# COMPACT_ATOMS: atom_id res chain seq x y z
N MET A 1 31.05 0.80 -0.21
CA MET A 1 30.69 -0.58 -0.57
C MET A 1 29.36 -0.50 -1.31
N PHE A 2 29.29 -0.98 -2.55
CA PHE A 2 28.01 -1.04 -3.28
C PHE A 2 27.22 -2.24 -2.74
N ALA A 3 25.99 -2.00 -2.28
CA ALA A 3 25.09 -3.08 -1.90
C ALA A 3 24.86 -3.98 -3.14
N SER A 4 24.91 -5.30 -2.94
CA SER A 4 24.58 -6.25 -4.01
C SER A 4 23.09 -6.11 -4.38
N ALA A 5 22.71 -6.49 -5.60
CA ALA A 5 21.29 -6.62 -5.97
C ALA A 5 20.51 -7.55 -5.01
N ALA A 6 21.20 -8.49 -4.36
CA ALA A 6 20.62 -9.35 -3.33
C ALA A 6 20.39 -8.64 -1.99
N ASP A 7 21.23 -7.65 -1.63
CA ASP A 7 21.04 -6.84 -0.42
C ASP A 7 19.86 -5.87 -0.57
N ALA A 8 19.59 -5.41 -1.80
CA ALA A 8 18.49 -4.49 -2.09
C ALA A 8 17.10 -5.13 -1.88
N LEU A 9 17.00 -6.46 -1.98
CA LEU A 9 15.74 -7.17 -1.77
C LEU A 9 15.53 -7.59 -0.32
N LYS A 10 16.51 -7.44 0.57
CA LYS A 10 16.40 -7.90 1.94
C LYS A 10 15.46 -7.00 2.74
N SER A 11 14.43 -7.59 3.35
CA SER A 11 13.49 -6.86 4.21
C SER A 11 14.22 -6.23 5.40
N GLN A 12 13.91 -4.96 5.65
CA GLN A 12 14.40 -4.21 6.80
C GLN A 12 13.51 -4.41 8.02
N GLU A 13 14.08 -4.28 9.22
CA GLU A 13 13.29 -4.23 10.46
C GLU A 13 12.70 -2.82 10.64
N PRO A 14 11.38 -2.69 10.82
CA PRO A 14 10.76 -1.39 11.06
C PRO A 14 10.95 -0.96 12.52
N PRO A 15 10.84 0.35 12.83
CA PRO A 15 10.62 0.81 14.20
C PRO A 15 9.45 0.08 14.87
N LYS A 16 9.51 -0.17 16.18
CA LYS A 16 8.51 -0.99 16.89
C LYS A 16 7.11 -0.39 16.83
N GLU A 17 7.00 0.93 16.78
CA GLU A 17 5.76 1.69 16.77
C GLU A 17 5.26 1.96 15.35
N ALA A 18 5.95 1.46 14.32
CA ALA A 18 5.58 1.65 12.93
C ALA A 18 4.23 1.03 12.62
N LYS A 19 3.30 1.83 12.11
CA LYS A 19 2.02 1.36 11.60
C LYS A 19 1.54 2.23 10.44
N VAL A 20 0.81 1.60 9.52
CA VAL A 20 0.02 2.28 8.50
C VAL A 20 -1.45 1.94 8.69
N PHE A 21 -2.35 2.84 8.31
CA PHE A 21 -3.78 2.66 8.49
C PHE A 21 -4.60 3.40 7.43
N ILE A 22 -5.78 2.88 7.13
CA ILE A 22 -6.75 3.56 6.28
C ILE A 22 -7.60 4.46 7.19
N VAL A 23 -7.49 5.76 6.98
CA VAL A 23 -8.27 6.79 7.72
C VAL A 23 -9.72 6.82 7.24
N SER A 24 -9.90 6.68 5.93
CA SER A 24 -11.20 6.55 5.27
C SER A 24 -11.04 5.78 3.97
N PRO A 25 -12.04 5.02 3.50
CA PRO A 25 -13.32 4.76 4.18
C PRO A 25 -13.16 3.90 5.44
N ALA A 26 -14.18 3.89 6.29
CA ALA A 26 -14.24 2.99 7.43
C ALA A 26 -14.55 1.56 6.96
N ASP A 27 -14.18 0.57 7.77
CA ASP A 27 -14.58 -0.81 7.52
C ASP A 27 -16.10 -0.96 7.49
N GLY A 28 -16.59 -1.68 6.48
CA GLY A 28 -18.02 -1.87 6.19
C GLY A 28 -18.72 -0.69 5.51
N ALA A 29 -18.00 0.37 5.13
CA ALA A 29 -18.62 1.54 4.52
C ALA A 29 -19.20 1.23 3.13
N THR A 30 -20.40 1.77 2.87
CA THR A 30 -20.95 1.86 1.51
C THR A 30 -20.45 3.13 0.83
N VAL A 31 -19.88 3.00 -0.37
CA VAL A 31 -19.26 4.09 -1.11
C VAL A 31 -19.77 4.14 -2.56
N ASP A 32 -19.69 5.33 -3.18
CA ASP A 32 -19.85 5.45 -4.64
C ASP A 32 -18.74 4.70 -5.38
N ARG A 33 -18.96 4.38 -6.66
CA ARG A 33 -17.96 3.75 -7.53
C ARG A 33 -16.59 4.40 -7.47
N THR A 34 -16.57 5.72 -7.45
CA THR A 34 -15.35 6.51 -7.29
C THR A 34 -15.33 7.12 -5.90
N PHE A 35 -14.31 6.79 -5.12
CA PHE A 35 -14.19 7.26 -3.75
C PHE A 35 -12.73 7.48 -3.36
N THR A 36 -12.53 8.36 -2.37
CA THR A 36 -11.21 8.67 -1.83
C THR A 36 -10.84 7.69 -0.73
N VAL A 37 -9.64 7.12 -0.84
CA VAL A 37 -8.99 6.38 0.23
C VAL A 37 -7.91 7.27 0.82
N LYS A 38 -7.97 7.50 2.14
CA LYS A 38 -6.99 8.30 2.89
C LYS A 38 -6.13 7.39 3.74
N PHE A 39 -4.84 7.63 3.69
CA PHE A 39 -3.80 6.83 4.33
C PHE A 39 -3.23 7.58 5.54
N GLY A 40 -2.81 6.82 6.54
CA GLY A 40 -2.10 7.31 7.70
C GLY A 40 -0.87 6.45 7.98
N ILE A 41 0.12 7.08 8.62
CA ILE A 41 1.36 6.44 9.08
C ILE A 41 1.72 7.01 10.45
N GLU A 42 2.21 6.16 11.34
CA GLU A 42 2.79 6.55 12.65
C GLU A 42 4.07 5.74 12.90
N GLY A 43 4.98 6.28 13.70
CA GLY A 43 6.25 5.62 14.05
C GLY A 43 7.29 5.56 12.92
N MET A 44 6.97 6.07 11.73
CA MET A 44 7.85 6.14 10.55
C MET A 44 7.54 7.37 9.69
N ALA A 45 8.50 7.77 8.85
CA ALA A 45 8.31 8.84 7.87
C ALA A 45 8.05 8.28 6.46
N LEU A 46 7.19 8.96 5.72
CA LEU A 46 7.01 8.71 4.29
C LEU A 46 8.06 9.42 3.46
N LYS A 47 8.60 8.72 2.47
CA LYS A 47 9.52 9.24 1.46
C LYS A 47 9.17 8.69 0.08
N PRO A 48 9.58 9.36 -1.01
CA PRO A 48 9.44 8.79 -2.35
C PRO A 48 10.17 7.44 -2.48
N ALA A 49 9.68 6.58 -3.37
CA ALA A 49 10.38 5.36 -3.76
C ALA A 49 11.79 5.70 -4.26
N GLY A 50 12.78 4.89 -3.90
CA GLY A 50 14.21 5.13 -4.17
C GLY A 50 14.91 6.09 -3.21
N ASP A 51 14.23 6.73 -2.25
CA ASP A 51 14.88 7.50 -1.19
C ASP A 51 15.57 6.55 -0.20
N SER A 52 16.87 6.75 0.02
CA SER A 52 17.71 5.88 0.84
C SER A 52 17.74 6.25 2.33
N THR A 53 16.88 7.17 2.77
CA THR A 53 16.77 7.53 4.19
C THR A 53 16.36 6.29 5.01
N PRO A 54 17.14 5.88 6.02
CA PRO A 54 16.81 4.71 6.85
C PRO A 54 15.44 4.81 7.50
N HIS A 55 14.76 3.67 7.66
CA HIS A 55 13.45 3.56 8.32
C HIS A 55 12.38 4.49 7.71
N THR A 56 12.42 4.66 6.39
CA THR A 56 11.38 5.35 5.61
C THR A 56 10.84 4.43 4.53
N GLY A 57 9.69 4.80 3.99
CA GLY A 57 9.05 4.02 2.94
C GLY A 57 7.93 4.78 2.26
N HIS A 58 7.15 4.05 1.45
CA HIS A 58 6.01 4.58 0.72
C HIS A 58 4.86 3.56 0.71
N HIS A 59 3.64 4.07 0.46
CA HIS A 59 2.44 3.26 0.54
C HIS A 59 2.24 2.40 -0.71
N HIS A 60 1.65 1.23 -0.48
CA HIS A 60 0.98 0.41 -1.48
C HIS A 60 -0.45 0.15 -0.98
N LEU A 61 -1.44 0.27 -1.86
CA LEU A 61 -2.83 -0.13 -1.57
C LEU A 61 -3.12 -1.44 -2.26
N LEU A 62 -3.38 -2.47 -1.47
CA LEU A 62 -3.84 -3.77 -1.90
C LEU A 62 -5.37 -3.70 -2.04
N VAL A 63 -5.88 -4.01 -3.23
CA VAL A 63 -7.30 -4.13 -3.52
C VAL A 63 -7.58 -5.59 -3.85
N ASP A 64 -8.47 -6.23 -3.11
CA ASP A 64 -8.85 -7.65 -3.31
C ASP A 64 -7.67 -8.64 -3.30
N VAL A 65 -6.63 -8.34 -2.50
CA VAL A 65 -5.47 -9.21 -2.32
C VAL A 65 -5.59 -9.99 -1.01
N ASP A 66 -5.69 -11.31 -1.10
CA ASP A 66 -5.79 -12.20 0.06
C ASP A 66 -4.44 -12.69 0.61
N LYS A 67 -3.36 -12.45 -0.13
CA LYS A 67 -2.02 -12.89 0.26
C LYS A 67 -1.30 -11.79 1.04
N GLU A 68 -0.69 -12.18 2.16
CA GLU A 68 0.21 -11.30 2.90
C GLU A 68 1.47 -10.97 2.09
N PRO A 69 2.08 -9.78 2.30
CA PRO A 69 3.37 -9.44 1.74
C PRO A 69 4.44 -10.47 2.08
N VAL A 70 5.26 -10.84 1.09
CA VAL A 70 6.34 -11.80 1.27
C VAL A 70 7.62 -11.05 1.59
N ALA A 71 8.26 -11.40 2.71
CA ALA A 71 9.56 -10.85 3.05
C ALA A 71 10.60 -11.18 1.97
N ASP A 72 11.59 -10.31 1.84
CA ASP A 72 12.69 -10.42 0.89
C ASP A 72 12.26 -10.42 -0.60
N MET A 73 11.05 -9.94 -0.89
CA MET A 73 10.49 -9.82 -2.24
C MET A 73 9.83 -8.46 -2.45
N ALA A 74 10.16 -7.79 -3.53
CA ALA A 74 9.50 -6.54 -3.90
C ALA A 74 7.99 -6.77 -4.16
N LEU A 75 7.17 -5.85 -3.69
CA LEU A 75 5.75 -5.82 -3.99
C LEU A 75 5.55 -5.64 -5.50
N PRO A 76 4.59 -6.35 -6.12
CA PRO A 76 4.23 -6.07 -7.50
C PRO A 76 3.63 -4.66 -7.58
N THR A 77 3.92 -3.93 -8.66
CA THR A 77 3.38 -2.59 -8.86
C THR A 77 2.42 -2.59 -10.05
N SER A 78 1.13 -2.44 -9.79
CA SER A 78 0.13 -2.15 -10.81
C SER A 78 0.17 -0.65 -11.15
N LEU A 79 0.04 -0.33 -12.43
CA LEU A 79 -0.17 1.05 -12.87
C LEU A 79 -1.60 1.48 -12.51
N MET A 80 -1.73 2.67 -11.93
CA MET A 80 -3.04 3.26 -11.74
C MET A 80 -3.65 3.59 -13.11
N PRO A 81 -4.91 3.18 -13.39
CA PRO A 81 -5.63 3.62 -14.57
C PRO A 81 -5.76 5.15 -14.62
N GLN A 82 -6.17 5.66 -15.78
CA GLN A 82 -6.56 7.05 -15.92
C GLN A 82 -7.66 7.40 -14.89
N ALA A 83 -7.64 8.62 -14.38
CA ALA A 83 -8.58 9.06 -13.34
C ALA A 83 -10.04 8.83 -13.79
N GLY A 84 -10.83 8.18 -12.93
CA GLY A 84 -12.23 7.84 -13.20
C GLY A 84 -12.43 6.53 -13.97
N THR A 85 -11.37 5.89 -14.46
CA THR A 85 -11.44 4.55 -15.04
C THR A 85 -11.41 3.51 -13.94
N ALA A 86 -12.35 2.56 -13.99
CA ALA A 86 -12.40 1.45 -13.04
C ALA A 86 -11.13 0.61 -13.10
N LEU A 87 -10.67 0.17 -11.93
CA LEU A 87 -9.66 -0.88 -11.84
C LEU A 87 -10.19 -2.17 -12.47
N PRO A 88 -9.33 -2.98 -13.11
CA PRO A 88 -9.70 -4.32 -13.50
C PRO A 88 -10.13 -5.13 -12.27
N ASP A 89 -11.16 -5.95 -12.42
CA ASP A 89 -11.63 -6.83 -11.35
C ASP A 89 -10.52 -7.78 -10.89
N GLY A 90 -10.54 -8.10 -9.60
CA GLY A 90 -9.59 -9.00 -8.96
C GLY A 90 -8.39 -8.29 -8.30
N PRO A 91 -7.39 -9.06 -7.85
CA PRO A 91 -6.32 -8.55 -7.00
C PRO A 91 -5.46 -7.48 -7.68
N GLN A 92 -5.30 -6.32 -7.05
CA GLN A 92 -4.44 -5.22 -7.50
C GLN A 92 -3.51 -4.74 -6.38
N VAL A 93 -2.29 -4.33 -6.74
CA VAL A 93 -1.36 -3.67 -5.81
C VAL A 93 -0.97 -2.33 -6.39
N LEU A 94 -1.58 -1.27 -5.87
CA LEU A 94 -1.44 0.09 -6.37
C LEU A 94 -0.25 0.78 -5.70
N HIS A 95 0.64 1.33 -6.50
CA HIS A 95 1.89 1.92 -6.02
C HIS A 95 1.78 3.44 -5.79
N PHE A 96 2.15 3.90 -4.59
CA PHE A 96 2.17 5.31 -4.19
C PHE A 96 3.58 5.77 -3.78
N GLY A 97 4.51 5.72 -4.72
CA GLY A 97 5.94 6.03 -4.54
C GLY A 97 6.32 7.51 -4.46
N LYS A 98 5.38 8.44 -4.28
CA LYS A 98 5.64 9.89 -4.14
C LYS A 98 5.27 10.40 -2.73
N ALA A 99 5.27 9.50 -1.74
CA ALA A 99 4.81 9.79 -0.39
C ALA A 99 3.34 10.28 -0.34
N GLN A 100 2.47 9.76 -1.20
CA GLN A 100 1.06 10.12 -1.18
C GLN A 100 0.37 9.61 0.09
N THR A 101 -0.56 10.41 0.59
CA THR A 101 -1.40 10.10 1.76
C THR A 101 -2.86 9.91 1.42
N GLU A 102 -3.23 10.01 0.15
CA GLU A 102 -4.58 9.72 -0.33
C GLU A 102 -4.58 9.43 -1.83
N THR A 103 -5.65 8.80 -2.29
CA THR A 103 -5.93 8.56 -3.69
C THR A 103 -7.43 8.51 -3.94
N SER A 104 -7.85 8.77 -5.18
CA SER A 104 -9.19 8.43 -5.65
C SER A 104 -9.09 7.16 -6.49
N ILE A 105 -9.88 6.13 -6.17
CA ILE A 105 -9.99 4.91 -6.95
C ILE A 105 -11.42 4.75 -7.46
N THR A 106 -11.54 4.07 -8.60
CA THR A 106 -12.83 3.66 -9.15
C THR A 106 -12.90 2.14 -9.14
N LEU A 107 -13.93 1.57 -8.53
CA LEU A 107 -14.18 0.13 -8.47
C LEU A 107 -15.49 -0.24 -9.16
N THR A 108 -15.66 -1.52 -9.46
CA THR A 108 -16.93 -2.09 -9.90
C THR A 108 -17.89 -2.20 -8.69
N PRO A 109 -19.23 -2.25 -8.91
CA PRO A 109 -20.17 -2.44 -7.82
C PRO A 109 -20.00 -3.81 -7.16
N GLY A 110 -20.07 -3.85 -5.83
CA GLY A 110 -19.90 -5.06 -5.03
C GLY A 110 -18.97 -4.89 -3.83
N LYS A 111 -18.68 -6.01 -3.18
CA LYS A 111 -17.81 -6.07 -2.00
C LYS A 111 -16.34 -6.13 -2.42
N HIS A 112 -15.54 -5.21 -1.90
CA HIS A 112 -14.09 -5.17 -2.10
C HIS A 112 -13.34 -5.11 -0.78
N THR A 113 -12.10 -5.58 -0.76
CA THR A 113 -11.19 -5.44 0.39
C THR A 113 -10.07 -4.46 0.08
N LEU A 114 -9.69 -3.65 1.08
CA LEU A 114 -8.60 -2.68 0.99
C LEU A 114 -7.62 -2.89 2.15
N GLN A 115 -6.32 -2.86 1.86
CA GLN A 115 -5.27 -2.92 2.88
C GLN A 115 -4.05 -2.09 2.45
N LEU A 116 -3.45 -1.36 3.38
CA LEU A 116 -2.18 -0.69 3.15
C LEU A 116 -1.00 -1.58 3.53
N VAL A 117 0.06 -1.48 2.75
CA VAL A 117 1.37 -2.07 3.03
C VAL A 117 2.44 -0.99 2.83
N LEU A 118 3.37 -0.88 3.77
CA LEU A 118 4.54 -0.01 3.62
C LEU A 118 5.69 -0.78 2.96
N GLY A 119 6.19 -0.26 1.84
CA GLY A 119 7.40 -0.76 1.17
C GLY A 119 8.56 0.21 1.37
N ASP A 120 9.79 -0.32 1.41
CA ASP A 120 11.01 0.47 1.48
C ASP A 120 11.37 1.11 0.12
N GLN A 121 12.59 1.63 -0.02
CA GLN A 121 13.08 2.27 -1.25
C GLN A 121 13.00 1.37 -2.50
N TYR A 122 13.00 0.04 -2.32
CA TYR A 122 12.95 -0.98 -3.37
C TYR A 122 11.60 -1.67 -3.48
N HIS A 123 10.56 -1.12 -2.84
CA HIS A 123 9.21 -1.70 -2.74
C HIS A 123 9.18 -3.01 -1.93
N VAL A 124 10.21 -3.30 -1.15
CA VAL A 124 10.28 -4.50 -0.32
C VAL A 124 9.51 -4.23 0.98
N PRO A 125 8.60 -5.13 1.40
CA PRO A 125 7.92 -4.96 2.67
C PRO A 125 8.90 -5.13 3.84
N PHE A 126 8.66 -4.40 4.92
CA PHE A 126 9.40 -4.58 6.17
C PHE A 126 9.15 -5.97 6.80
N LYS A 127 10.00 -6.36 7.76
CA LYS A 127 9.87 -7.61 8.53
C LYS A 127 9.95 -7.33 10.03
N PRO A 128 8.86 -7.54 10.80
CA PRO A 128 7.52 -7.92 10.35
C PRO A 128 6.91 -6.88 9.42
N SER A 129 5.95 -7.28 8.58
CA SER A 129 5.33 -6.37 7.62
C SER A 129 4.52 -5.29 8.32
N VAL A 130 4.74 -4.04 7.90
CA VAL A 130 3.99 -2.87 8.36
C VAL A 130 2.76 -2.74 7.47
N VAL A 131 1.64 -3.27 7.95
CA VAL A 131 0.37 -3.33 7.22
C VAL A 131 -0.76 -2.72 8.05
N SER A 132 -1.80 -2.22 7.36
CA SER A 132 -3.03 -1.80 8.04
C SER A 132 -3.92 -2.99 8.39
N GLN A 133 -4.93 -2.72 9.21
CA GLN A 133 -6.14 -3.54 9.19
C GLN A 133 -6.68 -3.61 7.76
N LYS A 134 -7.07 -4.81 7.34
CA LYS A 134 -7.80 -5.03 6.11
C LYS A 134 -9.25 -4.62 6.34
N ILE A 135 -9.75 -3.72 5.52
CA ILE A 135 -11.14 -3.24 5.59
C ILE A 135 -11.93 -3.78 4.41
N THR A 136 -13.24 -3.86 4.57
CA THR A 136 -14.21 -4.17 3.52
C THR A 136 -14.99 -2.91 3.16
N VAL A 137 -15.25 -2.70 1.88
CA VAL A 137 -16.17 -1.66 1.39
C VAL A 137 -17.23 -2.27 0.50
N ASP A 138 -18.41 -1.66 0.48
CA ASP A 138 -19.51 -2.02 -0.41
C ASP A 138 -19.72 -0.90 -1.44
N VAL A 139 -19.45 -1.19 -2.71
CA VAL A 139 -19.51 -0.22 -3.81
C VAL A 139 -20.87 -0.30 -4.49
N LYS A 140 -21.61 0.82 -4.53
CA LYS A 140 -22.92 0.91 -5.19
C LYS A 140 -22.84 1.26 -6.68
#